data_AF-N8RL77-F1
#
_entry.id   AF-N8RL77-F1
#
_cell.length_a   1.000
_cell.length_b   1.000
_cell.length_c   1.000
_cell.angle_alpha   90.00
_cell.angle_beta   90.00
_cell.angle_gamma   90.00
#
_symmetry.space_group_name_H-M   'P 1'
#
loop_
_entity.id
_entity.type
_entity.pdbx_description
1 polymer ?
#
loop_
_entity_poly.entity_id
_entity_poly.type
_entity_poly.pdbx_seq_one_letter_code
_entity_poly.pdbx_strand_id
1 'polypeptide(L)'
;MWSHYSSDHQGYIIEYNIREPIYKKVKYDEIEPFYYSAKELKESILKKYPDILDSEIDSKMKQTLEEDPIYMEKLHDSIFTKHVDWIYEEEYRFIDTNESGFSHDYIDHNLSSKDINSIVLGYRFDHDKHDSELKNIINEVYGGNLPVYKAQPCLKSYKMIMTPYTFKTPKSKLHKFLSRIKSII
;
A
#
# COMPACT_ATOMS: atom_id res chain seq x y z
N MET A 1 0.81 -6.39 -7.69
CA MET A 1 0.72 -7.00 -6.34
C MET A 1 -0.42 -7.99 -6.16
N TRP A 2 -1.68 -7.63 -6.40
CA TRP A 2 -2.84 -8.48 -6.03
C TRP A 2 -2.98 -9.82 -6.77
N SER A 3 -2.40 -9.96 -7.96
CA SER A 3 -2.39 -11.26 -8.66
C SER A 3 -1.50 -12.29 -7.93
N HIS A 4 -0.39 -11.86 -7.32
CA HIS A 4 0.57 -12.74 -6.64
C HIS A 4 0.06 -13.31 -5.33
N TYR A 5 -0.80 -12.56 -4.64
CA TYR A 5 -1.44 -13.00 -3.40
C TYR A 5 -2.90 -13.40 -3.61
N SER A 6 -3.37 -13.52 -4.87
CA SER A 6 -4.78 -13.72 -5.28
C SER A 6 -5.51 -14.84 -4.52
N SER A 7 -4.78 -15.86 -4.05
CA SER A 7 -5.28 -16.93 -3.21
C SER A 7 -5.79 -16.48 -1.83
N ASP A 8 -5.38 -15.32 -1.32
CA ASP A 8 -5.67 -14.94 0.07
C ASP A 8 -6.36 -13.57 0.18
N HIS A 9 -6.79 -12.98 -0.95
CA HIS A 9 -7.54 -11.71 -0.96
C HIS A 9 -8.99 -11.87 -0.49
N GLN A 10 -9.16 -11.99 0.82
CA GLN A 10 -10.45 -11.92 1.50
C GLN A 10 -10.83 -10.47 1.88
N GLY A 11 -9.89 -9.53 1.81
CA GLY A 11 -10.08 -8.11 2.15
C GLY A 11 -10.68 -7.25 1.01
N TYR A 12 -10.47 -5.94 1.09
CA TYR A 12 -10.96 -4.95 0.13
C TYR A 12 -9.91 -3.84 -0.10
N ILE A 13 -10.08 -3.07 -1.18
CA ILE A 13 -9.34 -1.83 -1.47
C ILE A 13 -10.33 -0.67 -1.46
N ILE A 14 -9.84 0.48 -1.01
CA ILE A 14 -10.52 1.76 -1.15
C ILE A 14 -9.83 2.55 -2.26
N GLU A 15 -10.60 3.00 -3.24
CA GLU A 15 -10.14 3.97 -4.23
C GLU A 15 -10.34 5.37 -3.66
N TYR A 16 -9.27 6.17 -3.63
CA TYR A 16 -9.31 7.54 -3.14
C TYR A 16 -9.26 8.54 -4.29
N ASN A 17 -10.03 9.62 -4.18
CA ASN A 17 -9.87 10.82 -4.96
C ASN A 17 -8.88 11.74 -4.25
N ILE A 18 -7.61 11.53 -4.53
CA ILE A 18 -6.58 12.27 -3.83
C ILE A 18 -6.34 13.60 -4.53
N ARG A 19 -6.68 14.71 -3.87
CA ARG A 19 -6.58 16.08 -4.40
C ARG A 19 -5.16 16.67 -4.33
N GLU A 20 -4.16 15.82 -4.56
CA GLU A 20 -2.69 16.03 -4.50
C GLU A 20 -2.01 16.00 -3.12
N PRO A 21 -1.05 15.07 -2.98
CA PRO A 21 0.37 15.38 -2.84
C PRO A 21 1.18 14.99 -4.09
N ILE A 22 2.46 15.35 -4.11
CA ILE A 22 3.42 15.11 -5.21
C ILE A 22 3.66 13.59 -5.37
N TYR A 23 2.73 12.90 -6.03
CA TYR A 23 2.93 11.51 -6.41
C TYR A 23 3.98 11.43 -7.49
N LYS A 24 4.98 10.59 -7.28
CA LYS A 24 5.94 10.26 -8.32
C LYS A 24 5.62 8.87 -8.82
N LYS A 25 5.38 8.78 -10.13
CA LYS A 25 5.34 7.48 -10.81
C LYS A 25 6.68 6.80 -10.60
N VAL A 26 6.65 5.54 -10.16
CA VAL A 26 7.88 4.76 -9.98
C VAL A 26 8.54 4.56 -11.33
N LYS A 27 9.86 4.81 -11.39
CA LYS A 27 10.67 4.45 -12.55
C LYS A 27 11.00 2.96 -12.50
N TYR A 28 11.09 2.35 -13.66
CA TYR A 28 11.46 0.94 -13.77
C TYR A 28 12.78 0.86 -14.52
N ASP A 29 13.78 0.30 -13.85
CA ASP A 29 15.14 0.20 -14.38
C ASP A 29 15.83 -1.06 -13.84
N GLU A 30 16.92 -1.47 -14.48
CA GLU A 30 17.85 -2.43 -13.90
C GLU A 30 18.63 -1.69 -12.80
N ILE A 31 18.28 -1.98 -11.54
CA ILE A 31 18.89 -1.29 -10.40
C ILE A 31 20.26 -1.89 -10.13
N GLU A 32 21.31 -1.09 -10.34
CA GLU A 32 22.63 -1.42 -9.81
C GLU A 32 22.65 -1.20 -8.30
N PRO A 33 22.97 -2.22 -7.49
CA PRO A 33 23.07 -2.04 -6.05
C PRO A 33 24.25 -1.12 -5.73
N PHE A 34 23.97 -0.01 -5.06
CA PHE A 34 25.00 0.79 -4.43
C PHE A 34 25.08 0.43 -2.95
N TYR A 35 26.28 0.50 -2.39
CA TYR A 35 26.51 0.22 -0.98
C TYR A 35 27.42 1.29 -0.39
N TYR A 36 27.24 1.53 0.91
CA TYR A 36 28.11 2.37 1.71
C TYR A 36 28.72 1.53 2.82
N SER A 37 30.03 1.60 2.97
CA SER A 37 30.74 0.92 4.04
C SER A 37 30.66 1.77 5.30
N ALA A 38 29.90 1.31 6.29
CA ALA A 38 29.84 1.95 7.61
C ALA A 38 31.23 2.07 8.24
N LYS A 39 32.13 1.10 7.98
CA LYS A 39 33.51 1.11 8.45
C LYS A 39 34.31 2.26 7.81
N GLU A 40 34.29 2.37 6.49
CA GLU A 40 35.05 3.42 5.77
C GLU A 40 34.51 4.81 6.14
N LEU A 41 33.19 4.95 6.27
CA LEU A 41 32.58 6.17 6.73
C LEU A 41 33.07 6.52 8.14
N LYS A 42 33.01 5.58 9.10
CA LYS A 42 33.52 5.79 10.46
C LYS A 42 34.99 6.19 10.48
N GLU A 43 35.84 5.51 9.71
CA GLU A 43 37.27 5.84 9.60
C GLU A 43 37.47 7.26 9.04
N SER A 44 36.68 7.67 8.04
CA SER A 44 36.74 9.03 7.51
C SER A 44 36.33 10.11 8.54
N ILE A 45 35.33 9.82 9.36
CA ILE A 45 34.86 10.70 10.44
C ILE A 45 35.94 10.86 11.50
N LEU A 46 36.50 9.76 12.00
CA LEU A 46 37.58 9.78 12.99
C LEU A 46 38.81 10.53 12.49
N LYS A 47 39.14 10.41 11.20
CA LYS A 47 40.25 11.15 10.59
C LYS A 47 39.98 12.66 10.52
N LYS A 48 38.74 13.06 10.24
CA LYS A 48 38.32 14.47 10.13
C LYS A 48 38.07 15.13 11.49
N TYR A 49 37.64 14.34 12.47
CA TYR A 49 37.30 14.76 13.84
C TYR A 49 37.99 13.82 14.85
N PRO A 50 39.31 13.97 15.07
CA PRO A 50 40.07 13.04 15.91
C PRO A 50 39.65 13.05 17.38
N ASP A 51 39.05 14.14 17.85
CA ASP A 51 38.62 14.32 19.25
C ASP A 51 37.12 14.06 19.45
N ILE A 52 36.42 13.49 18.46
CA ILE A 52 34.99 13.18 18.58
C ILE A 52 34.76 12.10 19.66
N LEU A 53 33.70 12.26 20.46
CA LEU A 53 33.31 11.24 21.44
C LEU A 53 32.70 10.04 20.70
N ASP A 54 33.01 8.82 21.16
CA ASP A 54 32.45 7.59 20.57
C ASP A 54 30.91 7.61 20.51
N SER A 55 30.25 8.23 21.49
CA SER A 55 28.79 8.38 21.55
C SER A 55 28.21 9.30 20.47
N GLU A 56 29.03 10.12 19.82
CA GLU A 56 28.61 11.09 18.81
C GLU A 56 28.89 10.61 17.37
N ILE A 57 29.66 9.53 17.22
CA ILE A 57 30.10 9.02 15.91
C ILE A 57 28.92 8.68 15.02
N ASP A 58 27.93 7.93 15.51
CA ASP A 58 26.78 7.49 14.72
C ASP A 58 25.94 8.69 14.23
N SER A 59 25.70 9.66 15.11
CA SER A 59 25.03 10.93 14.75
C SER A 59 25.81 11.68 13.69
N LYS A 60 27.15 11.70 13.78
CA LYS A 60 28.00 12.37 12.80
C LYS A 60 28.05 11.64 11.46
N MET A 61 28.05 10.32 11.47
CA MET A 61 27.94 9.48 10.28
C MET A 61 26.61 9.76 9.55
N LYS A 62 25.50 9.77 10.30
CA LYS A 62 24.18 10.11 9.76
C LYS A 62 24.16 11.51 9.13
N GLN A 63 24.61 12.53 9.87
CA GLN A 63 24.70 13.90 9.36
C GLN A 63 25.53 13.96 8.06
N THR A 64 26.65 13.25 8.02
CA THR A 64 27.54 13.25 6.84
C THR A 64 26.87 12.66 5.60
N LEU A 65 26.06 11.61 5.77
CA LEU A 65 25.28 11.03 4.67
C LEU A 65 24.14 11.95 4.24
N GLU A 66 23.43 12.56 5.20
CA GLU A 66 22.34 13.51 4.91
C GLU A 66 22.83 14.77 4.17
N GLU A 67 24.07 15.20 4.43
CA GLU A 67 24.73 16.32 3.75
C GLU A 67 25.39 15.93 2.41
N ASP A 68 25.53 14.64 2.10
CA ASP A 68 26.10 14.16 0.84
C ASP A 68 25.03 14.16 -0.27
N PRO A 69 25.11 15.07 -1.25
CA PRO A 69 24.11 15.17 -2.31
C PRO A 69 24.05 13.91 -3.18
N ILE A 70 25.18 13.21 -3.38
CA ILE A 70 25.22 11.99 -4.20
C ILE A 70 24.53 10.85 -3.45
N TYR A 71 24.75 10.74 -2.14
CA TYR A 71 24.05 9.77 -1.30
C TYR A 71 22.54 10.00 -1.34
N MET A 72 22.11 11.25 -1.10
CA MET A 72 20.68 11.58 -1.05
C MET A 72 20.00 11.37 -2.40
N GLU A 73 20.66 11.67 -3.52
CA GLU A 73 20.18 11.36 -4.86
C GLU A 73 19.96 9.85 -5.04
N LYS A 74 20.96 9.02 -4.73
CA LYS A 74 20.86 7.55 -4.85
C LYS A 74 19.79 6.97 -3.93
N LEU A 75 19.67 7.49 -2.72
CA LEU A 75 18.62 7.09 -1.78
C LEU A 75 17.24 7.41 -2.34
N HIS A 76 17.03 8.63 -2.84
CA HIS A 76 15.77 9.01 -3.48
C HIS A 76 15.46 8.14 -4.69
N ASP A 77 16.43 7.91 -5.58
CA ASP A 77 16.25 7.05 -6.73
C ASP A 77 15.87 5.63 -6.32
N SER A 78 16.46 5.10 -5.25
CA SER A 78 16.13 3.76 -4.76
C SER A 78 14.73 3.64 -4.18
N ILE A 79 14.22 4.72 -3.57
CA ILE A 79 12.84 4.77 -3.07
C ILE A 79 11.86 4.91 -4.23
N PHE A 80 12.23 5.58 -5.34
CA PHE A 80 11.32 5.84 -6.48
C PHE A 80 11.60 4.97 -7.71
N THR A 81 12.52 4.02 -7.61
CA THR A 81 12.84 3.06 -8.67
C THR A 81 12.49 1.65 -8.21
N LYS A 82 12.03 0.83 -9.13
CA LYS A 82 11.77 -0.59 -8.92
C LYS A 82 12.39 -1.39 -10.06
N HIS A 83 12.81 -2.61 -9.77
CA HIS A 83 13.40 -3.47 -10.78
C HIS A 83 12.41 -3.69 -11.94
N VAL A 84 12.92 -3.74 -13.18
CA VAL A 84 12.11 -3.88 -14.40
C VAL A 84 11.18 -5.10 -14.38
N ASP A 85 11.54 -6.16 -13.67
CA ASP A 85 10.68 -7.33 -13.47
C ASP A 85 9.30 -6.98 -12.91
N TRP A 86 9.17 -5.87 -12.19
CA TRP A 86 7.93 -5.41 -11.55
C TRP A 86 7.16 -4.36 -12.36
N ILE A 87 7.53 -4.11 -13.62
CA ILE A 87 6.91 -3.06 -14.46
C ILE A 87 5.40 -3.23 -14.63
N TYR A 88 4.89 -4.46 -14.48
CA TYR A 88 3.46 -4.77 -14.58
C TYR A 88 2.62 -4.26 -13.39
N GLU A 89 3.22 -3.75 -12.32
CA GLU A 89 2.49 -3.28 -11.13
C GLU A 89 1.95 -1.86 -11.23
N GLU A 90 2.42 -1.06 -12.20
CA GLU A 90 2.00 0.34 -12.44
C GLU A 90 1.89 1.16 -11.13
N GLU A 91 3.01 1.23 -10.40
CA GLU A 91 3.07 1.76 -9.04
C GLU A 91 3.33 3.27 -9.00
N TYR A 92 2.66 3.95 -8.08
CA TYR A 92 2.93 5.34 -7.71
C TYR A 92 3.34 5.37 -6.24
N ARG A 93 4.39 6.13 -5.92
CA ARG A 93 4.87 6.31 -4.55
C ARG A 93 4.76 7.78 -4.17
N PHE A 94 4.56 8.00 -2.88
CA PHE A 94 4.72 9.29 -2.25
C PHE A 94 5.46 9.06 -0.93
N ILE A 95 6.24 10.06 -0.53
CA ILE A 95 6.87 10.11 0.77
C ILE A 95 6.25 11.32 1.43
N ASP A 96 5.65 11.10 2.60
CA ASP A 96 5.30 12.19 3.48
C ASP A 96 6.22 12.15 4.69
N THR A 97 6.69 13.33 5.08
CA THR A 97 7.64 13.51 6.18
C THR A 97 6.94 14.20 7.31
N ASN A 98 6.98 13.60 8.50
CA ASN A 98 6.45 14.25 9.68
C ASN A 98 7.38 15.41 10.04
N GLU A 99 7.04 16.63 9.61
CA GLU A 99 7.85 17.85 9.82
C GLU A 99 8.13 18.12 11.31
N SER A 100 7.27 17.60 12.20
CA SER A 100 7.45 17.75 13.66
C SER A 100 8.46 16.76 14.27
N GLY A 101 8.92 15.76 13.51
CA GLY A 101 10.03 14.87 13.91
C GLY A 101 9.74 13.92 15.08
N PHE A 102 8.50 13.83 15.56
CA PHE A 102 8.15 12.93 16.66
C PHE A 102 8.02 11.48 16.19
N SER A 103 8.84 10.59 16.77
CA SER A 103 9.01 9.19 16.37
C SER A 103 7.79 8.28 16.60
N HIS A 104 6.70 8.80 17.17
CA HIS A 104 5.52 8.02 17.56
C HIS A 104 4.20 8.57 17.00
N ASP A 105 4.22 9.72 16.32
CA ASP A 105 3.02 10.29 15.73
C ASP A 105 2.98 9.94 14.23
N TYR A 106 2.03 9.06 13.87
CA TYR A 106 1.70 8.80 12.49
C TYR A 106 1.25 10.10 11.82
N ILE A 107 1.56 10.27 10.53
CA ILE A 107 0.96 11.35 9.74
C ILE A 107 -0.46 10.90 9.41
N ASP A 108 -1.41 11.25 10.27
CA ASP A 108 -2.82 11.02 9.99
C ASP A 108 -3.31 12.06 8.99
N HIS A 109 -3.43 11.65 7.74
CA HIS A 109 -4.23 12.41 6.79
C HIS A 109 -5.71 12.20 7.11
N ASN A 110 -6.40 13.30 7.41
CA ASN A 110 -7.85 13.30 7.53
C ASN A 110 -8.48 13.01 6.16
N LEU A 111 -8.66 11.74 5.84
CA LEU A 111 -9.40 11.29 4.67
C LEU A 111 -10.89 11.32 5.02
N SER A 112 -11.63 12.19 4.36
CA SER A 112 -13.08 12.25 4.54
C SER A 112 -13.77 11.21 3.65
N SER A 113 -15.02 10.87 3.97
CA SER A 113 -15.83 10.02 3.10
C SER A 113 -16.03 10.59 1.69
N LYS A 114 -15.82 11.90 1.49
CA LYS A 114 -15.89 12.55 0.18
C LYS A 114 -14.65 12.29 -0.69
N ASP A 115 -13.56 11.83 -0.07
CA ASP A 115 -12.31 11.52 -0.74
C ASP A 115 -12.24 10.05 -1.16
N ILE A 116 -13.31 9.29 -0.96
CA ILE A 116 -13.41 7.88 -1.35
C ILE A 116 -14.31 7.76 -2.59
N ASN A 117 -13.76 7.25 -3.68
CA ASN A 117 -14.42 7.08 -4.97
C ASN A 117 -15.14 5.74 -5.09
N SER A 118 -14.52 4.65 -4.63
CA SER A 118 -15.07 3.31 -4.77
C SER A 118 -14.46 2.31 -3.80
N ILE A 119 -15.08 1.14 -3.70
CA ILE A 119 -14.55 -0.02 -2.98
C ILE A 119 -14.36 -1.16 -3.97
N VAL A 120 -13.19 -1.82 -3.93
CA VAL A 120 -12.92 -3.03 -4.70
C VAL A 120 -12.80 -4.21 -3.73
N LEU A 121 -13.73 -5.16 -3.82
CA LEU A 121 -13.74 -6.36 -2.99
C LEU A 121 -12.75 -7.39 -3.54
N GLY A 122 -11.96 -7.99 -2.65
CA GLY A 122 -11.05 -9.10 -2.96
C GLY A 122 -11.77 -10.27 -3.58
N TYR A 123 -11.10 -11.05 -4.44
CA TYR A 123 -11.72 -12.17 -5.15
C TYR A 123 -12.36 -13.21 -4.20
N ARG A 124 -11.75 -13.44 -3.04
CA ARG A 124 -12.24 -14.36 -2.00
C ARG A 124 -12.99 -13.67 -0.86
N PHE A 125 -13.42 -12.42 -1.05
CA PHE A 125 -14.24 -11.70 -0.06
C PHE A 125 -15.47 -12.51 0.38
N ASP A 126 -15.66 -12.65 1.70
CA ASP A 126 -16.75 -13.42 2.30
C ASP A 126 -18.06 -12.61 2.28
N HIS A 127 -18.74 -12.69 1.15
CA HIS A 127 -20.02 -12.03 0.92
C HIS A 127 -21.13 -12.48 1.87
N ASP A 128 -21.09 -13.74 2.30
CA ASP A 128 -22.13 -14.29 3.19
C ASP A 128 -22.02 -13.66 4.59
N LYS A 129 -20.80 -13.30 5.00
CA LYS A 129 -20.52 -12.68 6.29
C LYS A 129 -20.63 -11.15 6.26
N HIS A 130 -20.12 -10.50 5.21
CA HIS A 130 -19.86 -9.05 5.26
C HIS A 130 -20.76 -8.17 4.37
N ASP A 131 -21.53 -8.73 3.41
CA ASP A 131 -22.32 -7.91 2.48
C ASP A 131 -23.35 -7.01 3.19
N SER A 132 -24.02 -7.53 4.23
CA SER A 132 -25.03 -6.77 4.98
C SER A 132 -24.41 -5.56 5.70
N GLU A 133 -23.26 -5.75 6.33
CA GLU A 133 -22.53 -4.71 7.05
C GLU A 133 -22.02 -3.65 6.06
N LEU A 134 -21.37 -4.08 4.98
CA LEU A 134 -20.88 -3.18 3.94
C LEU A 134 -22.00 -2.34 3.33
N LYS A 135 -23.16 -2.97 3.04
CA LYS A 135 -24.33 -2.27 2.51
C LYS A 135 -24.84 -1.21 3.50
N ASN A 136 -24.87 -1.50 4.79
CA ASN A 136 -25.28 -0.53 5.81
C ASN A 136 -24.31 0.66 5.87
N ILE A 137 -23.00 0.41 5.88
CA ILE A 137 -21.98 1.46 5.86
C ILE A 137 -22.15 2.36 4.63
N ILE A 138 -22.35 1.78 3.45
CA ILE A 138 -22.55 2.54 2.21
C ILE A 138 -23.79 3.42 2.28
N ASN A 139 -24.88 2.93 2.85
CA ASN A 139 -26.10 3.71 3.01
C ASN A 139 -25.94 4.83 4.04
N GLU A 140 -25.35 4.53 5.20
CA GLU A 140 -25.23 5.47 6.32
C GLU A 140 -24.21 6.58 6.05
N VAL A 141 -23.05 6.22 5.47
CA VAL A 141 -21.92 7.15 5.30
C VAL A 141 -21.94 7.83 3.93
N TYR A 142 -22.39 7.11 2.89
CA TYR A 142 -22.30 7.56 1.49
C TYR A 142 -23.68 7.76 0.84
N GLY A 143 -24.77 7.65 1.61
CA GLY A 143 -26.13 7.84 1.10
C GLY A 143 -26.54 6.82 0.03
N GLY A 144 -25.89 5.65 0.00
CA GLY A 144 -26.12 4.61 -1.00
C GLY A 144 -25.34 4.80 -2.31
N ASN A 145 -24.58 5.88 -2.44
CA ASN A 145 -23.96 6.32 -3.70
C ASN A 145 -22.46 6.06 -3.75
N LEU A 146 -22.00 4.88 -3.30
CA LEU A 146 -20.61 4.46 -3.44
C LEU A 146 -20.50 3.24 -4.37
N PRO A 147 -19.84 3.36 -5.53
CA PRO A 147 -19.56 2.24 -6.41
C PRO A 147 -18.78 1.14 -5.70
N VAL A 148 -19.22 -0.11 -5.88
CA VAL A 148 -18.52 -1.30 -5.40
C VAL A 148 -18.19 -2.19 -6.58
N TYR A 149 -16.95 -2.66 -6.62
CA TYR A 149 -16.45 -3.60 -7.62
C TYR A 149 -16.02 -4.90 -6.94
N LYS A 150 -15.94 -5.97 -7.73
CA LYS A 150 -15.40 -7.26 -7.33
C LYS A 150 -14.22 -7.59 -8.21
N ALA A 151 -13.09 -7.90 -7.58
CA ALA A 151 -11.90 -8.39 -8.25
C ALA A 151 -12.07 -9.86 -8.66
N GLN A 152 -11.63 -10.21 -9.86
CA GLN A 152 -11.62 -11.57 -10.40
C GLN A 152 -10.27 -11.87 -11.07
N PRO A 153 -9.72 -13.09 -10.94
CA PRO A 153 -8.47 -13.45 -11.59
C PRO A 153 -8.63 -13.51 -13.12
N CYS A 154 -7.67 -12.96 -13.85
CA CYS A 154 -7.57 -13.19 -15.29
C CYS A 154 -6.79 -14.48 -15.55
N LEU A 155 -7.42 -15.47 -16.20
CA LEU A 155 -6.76 -16.76 -16.49
C LEU A 155 -5.65 -16.67 -17.55
N LYS A 156 -5.59 -15.56 -18.30
CA LYS A 156 -4.67 -15.40 -19.44
C LYS A 156 -3.47 -14.50 -19.13
N SER A 157 -3.44 -13.83 -17.98
CA SER A 157 -2.39 -12.87 -17.62
C SER A 157 -2.36 -12.64 -16.12
N TYR A 158 -1.25 -12.16 -15.56
CA TYR A 158 -1.11 -11.78 -14.15
C TYR A 158 -1.87 -10.48 -13.77
N LYS A 159 -3.16 -10.42 -14.10
CA LYS A 159 -4.04 -9.26 -13.89
C LYS A 159 -5.31 -9.67 -13.16
N MET A 160 -5.92 -8.70 -12.49
CA MET A 160 -7.27 -8.81 -11.92
C MET A 160 -8.24 -8.01 -12.79
N ILE A 161 -9.42 -8.55 -13.03
CA ILE A 161 -10.53 -7.89 -13.70
C ILE A 161 -11.46 -7.34 -12.62
N MET A 162 -11.78 -6.05 -12.69
CA MET A 162 -12.72 -5.41 -11.79
C MET A 162 -14.08 -5.31 -12.48
N THR A 163 -15.10 -5.92 -11.88
CA THR A 163 -16.47 -5.88 -12.39
C THR A 163 -17.38 -5.19 -11.38
N PRO A 164 -18.37 -4.37 -11.81
CA PRO A 164 -19.37 -3.81 -10.90
C PRO A 164 -20.01 -4.92 -10.05
N TYR A 165 -20.12 -4.68 -8.74
CA TYR A 165 -20.68 -5.62 -7.80
C TYR A 165 -22.13 -5.26 -7.45
N THR A 166 -22.98 -6.28 -7.39
CA THR A 166 -24.36 -6.15 -6.89
C THR A 166 -24.51 -6.99 -5.64
N PHE A 167 -24.94 -6.35 -4.55
CA PHE A 167 -25.17 -7.03 -3.28
C PHE A 167 -26.17 -8.17 -3.43
N LYS A 168 -25.83 -9.33 -2.86
CA LYS A 168 -26.74 -10.47 -2.85
C LYS A 168 -27.95 -10.12 -1.97
N THR A 169 -29.13 -10.47 -2.44
CA THR A 169 -30.31 -10.49 -1.57
C THR A 169 -30.04 -11.47 -0.44
N PRO A 170 -30.27 -11.11 0.84
CA PRO A 170 -30.07 -12.04 1.94
C PRO A 170 -30.85 -13.32 1.67
N LYS A 171 -30.16 -14.45 1.55
CA LYS A 171 -30.86 -15.74 1.48
C LYS A 171 -31.64 -15.87 2.79
N SER A 172 -32.97 -15.98 2.70
CA SER A 172 -33.78 -16.24 3.88
C SER A 172 -33.22 -17.46 4.62
N LYS A 173 -33.29 -17.48 5.96
CA LYS A 173 -32.84 -18.63 6.77
C LYS A 173 -33.47 -19.95 6.28
N LEU A 174 -34.69 -19.87 5.73
CA LEU A 174 -35.41 -20.96 5.09
C LEU A 174 -34.65 -21.57 3.91
N HIS A 175 -33.99 -20.75 3.09
CA HIS A 175 -33.28 -21.22 1.91
C HIS A 175 -31.95 -21.92 2.25
N LYS A 176 -31.23 -21.45 3.29
CA LYS A 176 -30.04 -22.15 3.84
C LYS A 176 -30.39 -23.51 4.47
N PHE A 177 -31.58 -23.61 5.09
CA PHE A 177 -32.08 -24.87 5.64
C PHE A 177 -32.43 -25.88 4.53
N LEU A 178 -33.15 -25.44 3.49
CA LEU A 178 -33.54 -26.29 2.36
C LEU A 178 -32.35 -26.79 1.52
N SER A 179 -31.29 -26.00 1.36
CA SER A 179 -30.08 -26.44 0.66
C SER A 179 -29.28 -27.50 1.44
N ARG A 180 -29.33 -27.48 2.78
CA ARG A 180 -28.72 -28.50 3.63
C ARG A 180 -29.47 -29.82 3.60
N ILE A 181 -30.79 -29.80 3.45
CA ILE A 181 -31.59 -31.03 3.31
C ILE A 181 -31.30 -31.72 1.97
N LYS A 182 -31.15 -30.94 0.89
CA LYS A 182 -30.84 -31.49 -0.45
C LYS A 182 -29.41 -32.06 -0.59
N SER A 183 -28.49 -31.77 0.33
CA SER A 183 -27.14 -32.36 0.32
C SER A 183 -27.03 -33.63 1.18
N ILE A 184 -28.11 -34.03 1.87
CA ILE A 184 -28.17 -35.19 2.76
C ILE A 184 -29.02 -36.33 2.14
N ILE A 185 -29.74 -36.04 1.04
CA ILE A 185 -30.51 -36.99 0.23
C ILE A 185 -29.75 -37.20 -1.08
#